data_AF-A0A9Q8LGH8-F1
#
_entry.id   AF-A0A9Q8LGH8-F1
#
_cell.length_a   1.000
_cell.length_b   1.000
_cell.length_c   1.000
_cell.angle_alpha   90.00
_cell.angle_beta   90.00
_cell.angle_gamma   90.00
#
_symmetry.space_group_name_H-M   'P 1'
#
loop_
_entity.id
_entity.type
_entity.pdbx_description
1 polymer ?
#
loop_
_entity_poly.entity_id
_entity_poly.type
_entity_poly.pdbx_seq_one_letter_code
_entity_poly.pdbx_strand_id
1 'polypeptide(L)'
;MQQFWTFDFHQTSWEYENISVMRDVAQGYKDANSPLDTVMRTLAWEFPEDETLKGTYAQFMLGPSIVVTPVLVPNVDTVSDVFPGIGEGTRWYDRYTLQEVVDATPQGNVTMAAPLEHIDVHVG
;
A
#
# COMPACT_ATOMS: atom_id res chain seq x y z
N MET A 1 11.29 -15.67 20.96
CA MET A 1 9.88 -15.26 21.17
C MET A 1 9.72 -13.89 20.58
N GLN A 2 8.83 -13.75 19.60
CA GLN A 2 8.50 -12.48 18.95
C GLN A 2 7.51 -11.71 19.83
N GLN A 3 7.59 -10.37 19.82
CA GLN A 3 6.82 -9.52 20.72
C GLN A 3 5.48 -9.13 20.07
N PHE A 4 4.36 -9.34 20.77
CA PHE A 4 3.00 -9.18 20.22
C PHE A 4 2.56 -7.73 19.91
N TRP A 5 3.29 -6.72 20.40
CA TRP A 5 2.91 -5.31 20.20
C TRP A 5 3.28 -4.76 18.81
N THR A 6 4.14 -5.44 18.06
CA THR A 6 4.51 -5.03 16.70
C THR A 6 3.38 -5.29 15.68
N PHE A 7 2.48 -6.24 15.98
CA PHE A 7 1.35 -6.65 15.13
C PHE A 7 0.24 -5.59 15.03
N ASP A 8 0.16 -4.64 15.99
CA ASP A 8 -0.89 -3.60 15.99
C ASP A 8 -0.61 -2.48 14.98
N PHE A 9 0.64 -2.28 14.57
CA PHE A 9 1.03 -1.18 13.68
C PHE A 9 1.43 -1.64 12.27
N HIS A 10 1.85 -2.90 12.11
CA HIS A 10 2.29 -3.48 10.85
C HIS A 10 1.51 -4.77 10.58
N GLN A 11 0.47 -4.69 9.75
CA GLN A 11 -0.24 -5.89 9.27
C GLN A 11 0.22 -6.16 7.85
N THR A 12 1.23 -7.02 7.74
CA THR A 12 1.80 -7.42 6.45
C THR A 12 1.42 -8.88 6.12
N SER A 13 1.34 -9.21 4.84
CA SER A 13 0.91 -10.53 4.36
C SER A 13 1.80 -11.69 4.86
N TRP A 14 3.02 -11.38 5.29
CA TRP A 14 4.02 -12.34 5.80
C TRP A 14 3.54 -13.14 7.01
N GLU A 15 2.62 -12.60 7.81
CA GLU A 15 2.14 -13.23 9.05
C GLU A 15 0.82 -13.98 8.85
N TYR A 16 0.25 -13.94 7.65
CA TYR A 16 -1.01 -14.60 7.32
C TYR A 16 -0.78 -15.88 6.52
N GLU A 17 -1.32 -16.99 7.01
CA GLU A 17 -1.19 -18.30 6.35
C GLU A 17 -1.81 -18.32 4.94
N ASN A 18 -2.89 -17.56 4.73
CA ASN A 18 -3.55 -17.40 3.44
C ASN A 18 -4.40 -16.13 3.40
N ILE A 19 -4.89 -15.79 2.20
CA ILE A 19 -5.67 -14.58 1.97
C ILE A 19 -7.06 -14.60 2.66
N SER A 20 -7.65 -15.78 2.91
CA SER A 20 -8.91 -15.86 3.66
C SER A 20 -8.75 -15.43 5.11
N VAL A 21 -7.67 -15.83 5.79
CA VAL A 21 -7.40 -15.41 7.18
C VAL A 21 -7.20 -13.89 7.25
N MET A 22 -6.46 -13.32 6.30
CA MET A 22 -6.28 -11.87 6.19
C MET A 22 -7.63 -11.14 5.95
N ARG A 23 -8.52 -11.70 5.11
CA ARG A 23 -9.86 -11.15 4.85
C ARG A 23 -10.74 -11.15 6.10
N ASP A 24 -10.72 -12.23 6.87
CA ASP A 24 -11.50 -12.35 8.11
C ASP A 24 -11.05 -11.34 9.16
N VAL A 25 -9.73 -11.11 9.27
CA VAL A 25 -9.17 -10.09 10.16
C VAL A 25 -9.55 -8.68 9.68
N ALA A 26 -9.53 -8.40 8.37
CA ALA A 26 -10.03 -7.13 7.79
C ALA A 26 -11.47 -6.86 8.22
N GLN A 27 -12.30 -7.88 8.00
CA GLN A 27 -13.71 -7.78 8.23
C GLN A 27 -13.98 -7.57 9.72
N GLY A 28 -13.24 -8.27 10.60
CA GLY A 28 -13.31 -8.06 12.04
C GLY A 28 -13.02 -6.62 12.46
N TYR A 29 -11.98 -5.98 11.90
CA TYR A 29 -11.69 -4.58 12.21
C TYR A 29 -12.74 -3.60 11.67
N LYS A 30 -13.26 -3.85 10.45
CA LYS A 30 -14.36 -3.07 9.86
C LYS A 30 -15.64 -3.19 10.69
N ASP A 31 -16.01 -4.41 11.08
CA ASP A 31 -17.19 -4.72 11.90
C ASP A 31 -17.08 -4.11 13.31
N ALA A 32 -15.86 -4.06 13.86
CA ALA A 32 -15.57 -3.43 15.13
C ALA A 32 -15.53 -1.90 15.08
N ASN A 33 -15.70 -1.30 13.90
CA ASN A 33 -15.59 0.15 13.67
C ASN A 33 -14.28 0.73 14.25
N SER A 34 -13.20 -0.06 14.17
CA SER A 34 -11.88 0.33 14.67
C SER A 34 -11.24 1.29 13.67
N PRO A 35 -10.72 2.46 14.09
CA PRO A 35 -10.00 3.35 13.20
C PRO A 35 -8.69 2.68 12.77
N LEU A 36 -8.61 2.32 11.49
CA LEU A 36 -7.43 1.71 10.86
C LEU A 36 -6.51 2.75 10.21
N ASP A 37 -6.79 4.04 10.44
CA ASP A 37 -6.13 5.17 9.79
C ASP A 37 -4.61 5.20 10.04
N THR A 38 -4.14 4.56 11.12
CA THR A 38 -2.72 4.52 11.51
C THR A 38 -2.06 3.16 11.29
N VAL A 39 -2.79 2.17 10.76
CA VAL A 39 -2.26 0.81 10.56
C VAL A 39 -1.63 0.71 9.18
N MET A 40 -0.40 0.19 9.10
CA MET A 40 0.22 -0.16 7.83
C MET A 40 -0.37 -1.47 7.30
N ARG A 41 -0.82 -1.45 6.05
CA ARG A 41 -1.58 -2.54 5.43
C ARG A 41 -1.04 -2.85 4.04
N THR A 42 -1.08 -4.12 3.65
CA THR A 42 -0.71 -4.50 2.29
C THR A 42 -1.77 -4.01 1.29
N LEU A 43 -1.35 -3.75 0.05
CA LEU A 43 -2.30 -3.40 -1.02
C LEU A 43 -3.32 -4.52 -1.27
N ALA A 44 -2.87 -5.78 -1.19
CA ALA A 44 -3.75 -6.95 -1.32
C ALA A 44 -4.86 -6.98 -0.25
N TRP A 45 -4.67 -6.31 0.88
CA TRP A 45 -5.69 -6.23 1.93
C TRP A 45 -6.77 -5.21 1.62
N GLU A 46 -6.36 -4.05 1.12
CA GLU A 46 -7.28 -2.97 0.74
C GLU A 46 -8.03 -3.30 -0.56
N PHE A 47 -7.38 -4.03 -1.47
CA PHE A 47 -7.90 -4.36 -2.80
C PHE A 47 -7.90 -5.89 -3.01
N PRO A 48 -8.73 -6.63 -2.26
CA PRO A 48 -8.66 -8.10 -2.22
C PRO A 48 -9.11 -8.77 -3.53
N GLU A 49 -9.77 -8.04 -4.41
CA GLU A 49 -10.24 -8.52 -5.72
C GLU A 49 -9.21 -8.29 -6.84
N ASP A 50 -8.13 -7.54 -6.56
CA ASP A 50 -7.03 -7.33 -7.50
C ASP A 50 -5.90 -8.35 -7.25
N GLU A 51 -5.91 -9.41 -8.04
CA GLU A 51 -4.92 -10.48 -7.97
C GLU A 51 -3.48 -9.99 -8.21
N THR A 52 -3.29 -8.89 -8.96
CA THR A 52 -1.95 -8.36 -9.28
C THR A 52 -1.26 -7.80 -8.04
N LEU A 53 -2.02 -7.33 -7.06
CA LEU A 53 -1.51 -6.71 -5.84
C LEU A 53 -1.08 -7.73 -4.78
N LYS A 54 -1.41 -9.01 -4.96
CA LYS A 54 -1.01 -10.09 -4.03
C LYS A 54 0.50 -10.32 -4.00
N GLY A 55 1.17 -10.06 -5.11
CA GLY A 55 2.63 -10.15 -5.24
C GLY A 55 3.36 -8.89 -4.78
N THR A 56 2.65 -7.80 -4.46
CA THR A 56 3.26 -6.52 -4.13
C THR A 56 3.66 -6.48 -2.66
N TYR A 57 4.97 -6.54 -2.41
CA TYR A 57 5.59 -6.43 -1.08
C TYR A 57 6.45 -5.18 -0.92
N ALA A 58 6.65 -4.42 -2.00
CA ALA A 58 7.48 -3.22 -2.02
C ALA A 58 6.72 -1.92 -1.70
N GLN A 59 5.42 -2.01 -1.44
CA GLN A 59 4.52 -0.88 -1.25
C GLN A 59 3.47 -1.22 -0.19
N PHE A 60 3.04 -0.22 0.59
CA PHE A 60 2.02 -0.40 1.61
C PHE A 60 1.10 0.83 1.73
N MET A 61 -0.08 0.60 2.30
CA MET A 61 -1.09 1.62 2.58
C MET A 61 -0.98 2.05 4.05
N LEU A 62 -1.15 3.33 4.31
CA LEU A 62 -1.37 3.90 5.64
C LEU A 62 -2.79 4.48 5.68
N GLY A 63 -3.68 3.84 6.44
CA GLY A 63 -5.11 4.12 6.33
C GLY A 63 -5.63 3.81 4.92
N PRO A 64 -6.76 4.41 4.50
CA PRO A 64 -7.38 4.13 3.20
C PRO A 64 -6.82 4.99 2.05
N SER A 65 -6.15 6.09 2.36
CA SER A 65 -5.86 7.15 1.37
C SER A 65 -4.39 7.45 1.16
N ILE A 66 -3.47 6.84 1.91
CA ILE A 66 -2.04 7.11 1.75
C ILE A 66 -1.37 5.83 1.28
N VAL A 67 -0.59 5.94 0.22
CA VAL A 67 0.24 4.86 -0.27
C VAL A 67 1.70 5.27 -0.28
N VAL A 68 2.58 4.37 0.16
CA VAL A 68 4.01 4.63 0.35
C VAL A 68 4.82 3.57 -0.38
N THR A 69 5.76 4.02 -1.21
CA THR A 69 6.67 3.15 -1.98
C THR A 69 8.13 3.46 -1.63
N PRO A 70 8.72 2.78 -0.64
CA PRO A 70 10.11 3.01 -0.28
C PRO A 70 11.09 2.50 -1.34
N VAL A 71 12.27 3.12 -1.43
CA VAL A 71 13.41 2.58 -2.17
C VAL A 71 13.98 1.38 -1.41
N LEU A 72 13.91 0.19 -2.02
CA LEU A 72 14.36 -1.07 -1.40
C LEU A 72 15.65 -1.64 -2.01
N VAL A 73 16.15 -1.04 -3.09
CA VAL A 73 17.35 -1.50 -3.81
C VAL A 73 18.49 -0.49 -3.61
N PRO A 74 19.72 -0.90 -3.27
CA PRO A 74 20.83 0.03 -3.14
C PRO A 74 21.22 0.69 -4.48
N ASN A 75 21.62 1.96 -4.43
CA ASN A 75 22.14 2.73 -5.57
C ASN A 75 21.16 2.88 -6.74
N VAL A 76 19.86 2.87 -6.47
CA VAL A 76 18.83 3.31 -7.44
C VAL A 76 18.23 4.63 -6.98
N ASP A 77 17.73 5.39 -7.94
CA ASP A 77 17.04 6.67 -7.76
C ASP A 77 15.62 6.65 -8.33
N THR A 78 15.06 5.44 -8.49
CA THR A 78 13.71 5.21 -9.00
C THR A 78 13.06 4.04 -8.27
N VAL A 79 11.73 4.06 -8.23
CA VAL A 79 10.89 2.98 -7.73
C VAL A 79 9.83 2.61 -8.78
N SER A 80 9.20 1.45 -8.57
CA SER A 80 8.11 0.97 -9.42
C SER A 80 6.84 0.88 -8.61
N ASP A 81 5.94 1.84 -8.83
CA ASP A 81 4.72 2.05 -8.06
C ASP A 81 3.54 1.41 -8.76
N VAL A 82 2.60 0.87 -7.98
CA VAL A 82 1.28 0.46 -8.49
C VAL A 82 0.22 1.28 -7.79
N PHE A 83 -0.64 1.94 -8.56
CA PHE A 83 -1.69 2.79 -8.01
C PHE A 83 -3.05 2.06 -8.04
N PRO A 84 -3.56 1.61 -6.89
CA PRO A 84 -4.78 0.82 -6.86
C PRO A 84 -6.04 1.70 -7.03
N GLY A 85 -7.15 1.11 -7.46
CA GLY A 85 -8.42 1.83 -7.64
C GLY A 85 -8.52 2.72 -8.90
N ILE A 86 -7.45 2.86 -9.70
CA ILE A 86 -7.47 3.66 -10.95
C ILE A 86 -8.63 3.24 -11.87
N GLY A 87 -8.88 1.93 -12.03
CA GLY A 87 -9.98 1.40 -12.85
C GLY A 87 -11.38 1.72 -12.31
N GLU A 88 -11.49 2.08 -11.03
CA GLU A 88 -12.72 2.45 -10.33
C GLU A 88 -12.88 3.97 -10.21
N GLY A 89 -11.92 4.75 -10.72
CA GLY A 89 -11.95 6.22 -10.72
C GLY A 89 -11.17 6.88 -9.59
N THR A 90 -10.42 6.12 -8.77
CA THR A 90 -9.48 6.70 -7.80
C THR A 90 -8.39 7.48 -8.55
N ARG A 91 -8.00 8.64 -8.00
CA ARG A 91 -6.94 9.48 -8.55
C ARG A 91 -5.89 9.66 -7.47
N TRP A 92 -4.63 9.45 -7.84
CA TRP A 92 -3.51 9.55 -6.92
C TRP A 92 -2.73 10.82 -7.17
N TYR A 93 -2.32 11.47 -6.09
CA TYR A 93 -1.56 12.72 -6.12
C TYR A 93 -0.26 12.54 -5.37
N ASP A 94 0.83 13.01 -5.94
CA ASP A 94 2.09 13.14 -5.22
C ASP A 94 1.89 14.08 -4.03
N ARG A 95 2.27 13.61 -2.83
CA ARG A 95 1.99 14.31 -1.57
C ARG A 95 2.70 15.66 -1.48
N TYR A 96 3.82 15.84 -2.15
CA TYR A 96 4.70 16.99 -1.97
C TYR A 96 4.39 18.10 -2.98
N THR A 97 4.18 17.72 -4.24
CA THR A 97 3.91 18.60 -5.38
C THR A 97 2.42 18.80 -5.64
N LEU A 98 1.57 17.92 -5.09
CA LEU A 98 0.12 17.87 -5.32
C LEU A 98 -0.25 17.60 -6.78
N GLN A 99 0.69 17.12 -7.59
CA GLN A 99 0.45 16.76 -8.98
C GLN A 99 -0.19 15.38 -9.05
N GLU A 100 -1.15 15.22 -9.97
CA GLU A 100 -1.77 13.94 -10.23
C GLU A 100 -0.80 13.00 -10.97
N VAL A 101 -0.82 11.72 -10.60
CA VAL A 101 -0.15 10.66 -11.35
C VAL A 101 -1.00 10.29 -12.57
N VAL A 102 -0.78 10.99 -13.68
CA VAL A 102 -1.59 10.85 -14.91
C VAL A 102 -1.25 9.62 -15.75
N ASP A 103 -0.07 9.05 -15.57
CA ASP A 103 0.43 7.90 -16.35
C ASP A 103 0.05 6.55 -15.73
N ALA A 104 -0.66 6.58 -14.58
CA ALA A 104 -1.13 5.37 -13.91
C ALA A 104 -2.23 4.70 -14.73
N THR A 105 -2.11 3.39 -14.92
CA THR A 105 -3.12 2.56 -15.57
C THR A 105 -3.64 1.52 -14.58
N PRO A 106 -4.88 1.02 -14.73
CA PRO A 106 -5.37 -0.08 -13.91
C PRO A 106 -4.39 -1.25 -13.95
N GLN A 107 -3.97 -1.72 -12.76
CA GLN A 107 -2.99 -2.81 -12.60
C GLN A 107 -1.60 -2.56 -13.21
N GLY A 108 -1.31 -1.34 -13.68
CA GLY A 108 -0.04 -0.99 -14.29
C GLY A 108 0.96 -0.42 -13.29
N ASN A 109 2.23 -0.71 -13.54
CA ASN A 109 3.33 -0.09 -12.82
C ASN A 109 3.71 1.26 -13.45
N VAL A 110 4.02 2.24 -12.62
CA VAL A 110 4.59 3.53 -13.01
C VAL A 110 5.99 3.64 -12.43
N THR A 111 6.96 4.08 -13.23
CA THR A 111 8.31 4.34 -12.70
C THR A 111 8.36 5.75 -12.16
N MET A 112 8.61 5.89 -10.87
CA MET A 112 8.69 7.18 -10.18
C MET A 112 10.13 7.52 -9.81
N ALA A 113 10.44 8.82 -9.76
CA ALA A 113 11.76 9.30 -9.37
C ALA A 113 11.87 9.37 -7.84
N ALA A 114 12.85 8.67 -7.29
CA ALA A 114 13.08 8.50 -5.86
C ALA A 114 14.53 8.86 -5.50
N PRO A 115 14.95 10.14 -5.62
CA PRO A 115 16.27 10.57 -5.19
C PRO A 115 16.47 10.34 -3.69
N LEU A 116 17.72 10.33 -3.23
CA LEU A 116 18.09 9.91 -1.86
C LEU A 116 17.35 10.66 -0.74
N GLU A 117 16.98 11.92 -0.99
CA GLU A 117 16.26 12.80 -0.08
C GLU A 117 14.72 12.69 -0.17
N HIS A 118 14.19 11.78 -0.98
CA HIS A 118 12.77 11.65 -1.28
C HIS A 118 12.27 10.22 -1.04
N ILE A 119 11.07 10.12 -0.45
CA ILE A 119 10.33 8.88 -0.35
C ILE A 119 9.01 9.10 -1.09
N ASP A 120 8.69 8.21 -2.02
CA ASP A 120 7.46 8.28 -2.80
C ASP A 120 6.25 8.03 -1.91
N VAL A 121 5.40 9.05 -1.83
CA VAL A 121 4.18 9.06 -1.02
C VAL A 121 3.08 9.71 -1.84
N HIS A 122 1.98 8.97 -2.02
CA HIS A 122 0.83 9.46 -2.76
C HIS A 122 -0.45 9.40 -1.94
N VAL A 123 -1.37 10.32 -2.22
CA VAL A 123 -2.68 10.43 -1.56
C VAL A 123 -3.80 10.26 -2.58
N GLY A 124 -4.84 9.49 -2.22
CA GLY A 124 -5.98 9.17 -3.09
C GLY A 124 -7.34 9.22 -2.39
#